data_AF-S4YFP1-F1
#
_entry.id   AF-S4YFP1-F1
#
_cell.length_a   1.000
_cell.length_b   1.000
_cell.length_c   1.000
_cell.angle_alpha   90.00
_cell.angle_beta   90.00
_cell.angle_gamma   90.00
#
_symmetry.space_group_name_H-M   'P 1'
#
loop_
_entity.id
_entity.type
_entity.pdbx_description
1 polymer ?
#
loop_
_entity_poly.entity_id
_entity_poly.type
_entity_poly.pdbx_seq_one_letter_code
_entity_poly.pdbx_strand_id
1 'polypeptide(L)'
;MSIKDPTVLFHDGKWHVYATHYAGGYNMTYLNFTDWDQAGSAPKTLLSTNRNLTGYKCAPQLFYFSPQKLWYLVYQTQPPAYSTSTNPSDVRSWSAPKTFIAREPAIVTENKGSGTWIDFWVICDDANCYLFFSDDNGHLYRSQTSKSNFPNGFGTPVIALSDSRFALFEAANVYKIKGSNKYLLIHEAIGDGRYFRSWTADRLDGAWTPLAATQANPFAGKSNVTGAGWSNDGISHGEMLRDNPDETMTIDTCNMRYLFQGRTRAGSSYDLNEYSLGLLTAVP
;
A
#
# COMPACT_ATOMS: atom_id res chain seq x y z
N MET A 1 5.26 -19.75 -5.12
CA MET A 1 5.80 -18.72 -4.20
C MET A 1 4.70 -17.70 -4.00
N SER A 2 4.29 -17.46 -2.76
CA SER A 2 3.25 -16.48 -2.45
C SER A 2 3.80 -15.06 -2.62
N ILE A 3 3.13 -14.22 -3.41
CA ILE A 3 3.48 -12.81 -3.63
C ILE A 3 2.28 -11.95 -3.25
N LYS A 4 2.54 -10.93 -2.43
CA LYS A 4 1.54 -10.17 -1.70
C LYS A 4 1.84 -8.67 -1.69
N ASP A 5 0.86 -7.86 -1.33
CA ASP A 5 0.98 -6.45 -0.97
C ASP A 5 1.86 -5.64 -1.96
N PRO A 6 1.48 -5.57 -3.25
CA PRO A 6 2.32 -4.96 -4.25
C PRO A 6 2.28 -3.43 -4.17
N THR A 7 3.44 -2.80 -4.35
CA THR A 7 3.54 -1.42 -4.82
C THR A 7 4.07 -1.41 -6.26
N VAL A 8 3.57 -0.48 -7.08
CA VAL A 8 3.89 -0.41 -8.50
C VAL A 8 4.06 1.01 -8.99
N LEU A 9 5.02 1.23 -9.89
CA LEU A 9 5.17 2.46 -10.66
C LEU A 9 5.79 2.22 -12.02
N PHE A 10 5.55 3.14 -12.95
CA PHE A 10 6.23 3.16 -14.24
C PHE A 10 7.31 4.25 -14.25
N HIS A 11 8.55 3.87 -14.53
CA HIS A 11 9.68 4.79 -14.60
C HIS A 11 10.73 4.23 -15.58
N ASP A 12 11.42 5.11 -16.30
CA ASP A 12 12.47 4.74 -17.27
C ASP A 12 12.08 3.59 -18.21
N GLY A 13 10.83 3.62 -18.68
CA GLY A 13 10.29 2.66 -19.65
C GLY A 13 9.91 1.29 -19.07
N LYS A 14 9.89 1.13 -17.75
CA LYS A 14 9.59 -0.15 -17.08
C LYS A 14 8.59 0.02 -15.95
N TRP A 15 7.80 -1.03 -15.72
CA TRP A 15 7.10 -1.23 -14.46
C TRP A 15 8.10 -1.72 -13.42
N HIS A 16 8.10 -1.08 -12.25
CA HIS A 16 8.83 -1.48 -11.06
C HIS A 16 7.81 -1.95 -10.03
N VAL A 17 7.91 -3.20 -9.61
CA VAL A 17 7.03 -3.76 -8.58
C VAL A 17 7.88 -4.23 -7.41
N TYR A 18 7.54 -3.76 -6.23
CA TYR A 18 7.98 -4.34 -4.97
C TYR A 18 6.79 -5.03 -4.32
N ALA A 19 6.99 -6.19 -3.73
CA ALA A 19 5.92 -6.97 -3.14
C ALA A 19 6.42 -7.74 -1.93
N THR A 20 5.55 -8.03 -0.97
CA THR A 20 5.81 -9.00 0.09
C THR A 20 5.96 -10.40 -0.53
N HIS A 21 6.89 -11.19 -0.01
CA HIS A 21 6.94 -12.63 -0.25
C HIS A 21 7.08 -13.37 1.09
N TYR A 22 6.53 -14.58 1.13
CA TYR A 22 6.69 -15.48 2.27
C TYR A 22 7.52 -16.70 1.87
N ALA A 23 8.61 -16.95 2.60
CA ALA A 23 9.47 -18.12 2.44
C ALA A 23 10.06 -18.56 3.79
N GLY A 24 9.21 -19.08 4.69
CA GLY A 24 9.59 -19.39 6.08
C GLY A 24 9.73 -18.16 6.99
N GLY A 25 9.38 -17.00 6.45
CA GLY A 25 9.38 -15.69 7.07
C GLY A 25 9.02 -14.65 6.01
N TYR A 26 8.49 -13.52 6.44
CA TYR A 26 8.14 -12.43 5.53
C TYR A 26 9.35 -11.56 5.19
N ASN A 27 9.55 -11.32 3.90
CA ASN A 27 10.45 -10.29 3.40
C ASN A 27 9.86 -9.74 2.09
N MET A 28 10.63 -8.99 1.31
CA MET A 28 10.15 -8.36 0.08
C MET A 28 10.90 -8.86 -1.15
N THR A 29 10.28 -8.74 -2.31
CA THR A 29 10.86 -9.07 -3.60
C THR A 29 10.65 -7.92 -4.58
N TYR A 30 11.57 -7.78 -5.52
CA TYR A 30 11.53 -6.81 -6.59
C TYR A 30 11.47 -7.49 -7.95
N LEU A 31 10.66 -6.97 -8.85
CA LEU A 31 10.59 -7.37 -10.25
C LEU A 31 10.36 -6.13 -11.13
N ASN A 32 10.86 -6.20 -12.36
CA ASN A 32 10.55 -5.22 -13.39
C ASN A 32 10.32 -5.87 -14.75
N PHE A 33 9.53 -5.19 -15.57
CA PHE A 33 9.14 -5.64 -16.90
C PHE A 33 8.64 -4.44 -17.71
N THR A 34 8.66 -4.54 -19.03
CA THR A 34 8.15 -3.50 -19.94
C THR A 34 6.69 -3.72 -20.29
N ASP A 35 6.26 -4.99 -20.35
CA ASP A 35 4.93 -5.41 -20.74
C ASP A 35 4.29 -6.30 -19.67
N TRP A 36 2.99 -6.12 -19.41
CA TRP A 36 2.23 -6.90 -18.45
C TRP A 36 2.17 -8.39 -18.83
N ASP A 37 2.23 -8.72 -20.12
CA ASP A 37 2.29 -10.12 -20.58
C ASP A 37 3.60 -10.82 -20.14
N GLN A 38 4.63 -10.04 -19.82
CA GLN A 38 5.92 -10.55 -19.33
C GLN A 38 6.02 -10.57 -17.80
N ALA A 39 5.03 -10.01 -17.07
CA ALA A 39 5.09 -9.87 -15.62
C ALA A 39 5.23 -11.22 -14.89
N GLY A 40 4.57 -12.27 -15.40
CA GLY A 40 4.63 -13.61 -14.82
C GLY A 40 6.03 -14.24 -14.88
N SER A 41 6.77 -13.99 -15.96
CA SER A 41 8.12 -14.52 -16.20
C SER A 41 9.24 -13.60 -15.73
N ALA A 42 8.92 -12.36 -15.32
CA ALA A 42 9.90 -11.39 -14.84
C ALA A 42 10.75 -11.98 -13.69
N PRO A 43 12.10 -11.87 -13.78
CA PRO A 43 13.01 -12.29 -12.72
C PRO A 43 12.69 -11.58 -11.41
N LYS A 44 12.76 -12.33 -10.31
CA LYS A 44 12.45 -11.85 -8.95
C LYS A 44 13.74 -11.72 -8.16
N THR A 45 14.03 -10.54 -7.66
CA THR A 45 15.21 -10.26 -6.82
C THR A 45 14.77 -10.09 -5.39
N LEU A 46 15.20 -10.98 -4.49
CA LEU A 46 14.88 -10.88 -3.08
C LEU A 46 15.56 -9.68 -2.45
N LEU A 47 14.83 -8.90 -1.63
CA LEU A 47 15.39 -7.73 -0.97
C LEU A 47 16.44 -8.11 0.08
N SER A 48 16.36 -9.31 0.64
CA SER A 48 17.38 -9.89 1.52
C SER A 48 18.77 -10.05 0.89
N THR A 49 18.91 -9.93 -0.43
CA THR A 49 20.22 -9.82 -1.10
C THR A 49 20.97 -8.53 -0.73
N ASN A 50 20.24 -7.52 -0.26
CA ASN A 50 20.79 -6.38 0.47
C ASN A 50 20.84 -6.74 1.96
N ARG A 51 22.05 -6.75 2.54
CA ARG A 51 22.29 -7.13 3.94
C ARG A 51 21.52 -6.29 4.95
N ASN A 52 21.14 -5.07 4.58
CA ASN A 52 20.39 -4.17 5.45
C ASN A 52 18.87 -4.49 5.48
N LEU A 53 18.38 -5.25 4.50
CA LEU A 53 16.95 -5.54 4.28
C LEU A 53 16.62 -7.01 4.58
N THR A 54 17.34 -7.65 5.49
CA THR A 54 17.06 -9.02 5.96
C THR A 54 16.02 -9.05 7.09
N GLY A 55 15.48 -10.23 7.40
CA GLY A 55 14.47 -10.40 8.45
C GLY A 55 13.06 -9.94 8.03
N TYR A 56 12.19 -9.67 9.00
CA TYR A 56 10.79 -9.32 8.76
C TYR A 56 10.63 -7.98 8.03
N LYS A 57 10.09 -7.99 6.80
CA LYS A 57 9.70 -6.82 6.02
C LYS A 57 8.46 -7.11 5.16
N CYS A 58 7.43 -6.27 5.23
CA CYS A 58 6.15 -6.46 4.53
C CYS A 58 5.56 -5.15 4.02
N ALA A 59 4.59 -5.28 3.13
CA ALA A 59 3.75 -4.22 2.54
C ALA A 59 4.55 -2.99 2.13
N PRO A 60 5.37 -3.10 1.08
CA PRO A 60 6.10 -1.98 0.55
C PRO A 60 5.17 -0.92 -0.05
N GLN A 61 5.59 0.34 0.04
CA GLN A 61 5.10 1.46 -0.77
C GLN A 61 6.31 2.20 -1.35
N LEU A 62 6.36 2.38 -2.68
CA LEU A 62 7.48 2.99 -3.38
C LEU A 62 7.08 4.37 -3.93
N PHE A 63 7.90 5.40 -3.72
CA PHE A 63 7.71 6.69 -4.40
C PHE A 63 9.01 7.48 -4.49
N TYR A 64 9.03 8.48 -5.35
CA TYR A 64 10.12 9.45 -5.46
C TYR A 64 9.80 10.68 -4.62
N PHE A 65 10.63 11.01 -3.64
CA PHE A 65 10.48 12.23 -2.88
C PHE A 65 11.25 13.37 -3.55
N SER A 66 10.53 14.15 -4.34
CA SER A 66 11.09 15.18 -5.22
C SER A 66 11.99 16.21 -4.52
N PRO A 67 11.66 16.70 -3.29
CA PRO A 67 12.51 17.67 -2.60
C PRO A 67 13.93 17.18 -2.28
N GLN A 68 14.11 15.87 -2.08
CA GLN A 68 15.42 15.28 -1.76
C GLN A 68 16.06 14.54 -2.93
N LYS A 69 15.32 14.37 -4.03
CA LYS A 69 15.74 13.60 -5.20
C LYS A 69 16.11 12.16 -4.87
N LEU A 70 15.32 11.53 -4.01
CA LEU A 70 15.51 10.17 -3.55
C LEU A 70 14.23 9.37 -3.70
N TRP A 71 14.38 8.11 -4.10
CA TRP A 71 13.35 7.10 -3.95
C TRP A 71 13.24 6.70 -2.50
N TYR A 72 12.00 6.52 -2.04
CA TYR A 72 11.63 6.01 -0.74
C TYR A 72 10.88 4.70 -0.93
N LEU A 73 11.36 3.66 -0.26
CA LEU A 73 10.62 2.43 -0.06
C LEU A 73 10.19 2.40 1.40
N VAL A 74 8.89 2.63 1.65
CA VAL A 74 8.24 2.52 2.96
C VAL A 74 7.79 1.07 3.14
N TYR A 75 7.92 0.52 4.35
CA TYR A 75 7.52 -0.85 4.64
C TYR A 75 7.44 -1.09 6.14
N GLN A 76 6.90 -2.25 6.50
CA GLN A 76 6.75 -2.66 7.88
C GLN A 76 8.02 -3.32 8.41
N THR A 77 8.43 -2.95 9.63
CA THR A 77 9.42 -3.70 10.44
C THR A 77 8.90 -3.93 11.86
N GLN A 78 7.57 -3.99 12.00
CA GLN A 78 6.76 -3.67 13.18
C GLN A 78 6.57 -2.15 13.33
N PRO A 79 7.59 -1.32 13.63
CA PRO A 79 7.48 0.10 13.36
C PRO A 79 7.47 0.41 11.84
N PRO A 80 6.85 1.53 11.43
CA PRO A 80 6.91 2.05 10.07
C PRO A 80 8.34 2.43 9.74
N ALA A 81 8.92 1.75 8.75
CA ALA A 81 10.28 1.97 8.30
C ALA A 81 10.32 2.48 6.86
N TYR A 82 11.46 3.06 6.51
CA TYR A 82 11.81 3.40 5.15
C TYR A 82 13.27 3.12 4.86
N SER A 83 13.56 2.89 3.59
CA SER A 83 14.89 2.97 3.01
C SER A 83 14.89 3.94 1.82
N THR A 84 16.04 4.51 1.53
CA THR A 84 16.22 5.47 0.44
C THR A 84 17.19 4.96 -0.62
N SER A 85 17.02 5.40 -1.86
CA SER A 85 17.94 5.10 -2.96
C SER A 85 17.88 6.18 -4.04
N THR A 86 18.95 6.32 -4.82
CA THR A 86 18.93 7.10 -6.08
C THR A 86 18.51 6.25 -7.29
N ASN A 87 18.37 4.94 -7.14
CA ASN A 87 18.02 4.01 -8.22
C ASN A 87 17.05 2.92 -7.71
N PRO A 88 15.76 2.98 -8.07
CA PRO A 88 14.76 2.03 -7.59
C PRO A 88 14.87 0.67 -8.28
N SER A 89 15.76 0.53 -9.28
CA SER A 89 16.02 -0.72 -9.99
C SER A 89 17.10 -1.59 -9.37
N ASP A 90 17.93 -1.03 -8.48
CA ASP A 90 19.02 -1.74 -7.84
C ASP A 90 18.68 -2.02 -6.37
N VAL A 91 18.29 -3.26 -6.08
CA VAL A 91 17.96 -3.70 -4.71
C VAL A 91 19.11 -3.47 -3.71
N ARG A 92 20.37 -3.52 -4.16
CA ARG A 92 21.53 -3.32 -3.28
C ARG A 92 21.78 -1.86 -2.92
N SER A 93 21.19 -0.93 -3.66
CA SER A 93 21.35 0.51 -3.45
C SER A 93 20.51 1.07 -2.29
N TRP A 94 19.49 0.32 -1.82
CA TRP A 94 18.67 0.73 -0.70
C TRP A 94 19.50 0.89 0.59
N SER A 95 19.31 2.03 1.26
CA SER A 95 19.95 2.35 2.53
C SER A 95 19.56 1.36 3.64
N ALA A 96 20.21 1.48 4.81
CA ALA A 96 19.72 0.82 6.00
C ALA A 96 18.35 1.38 6.44
N PRO A 97 17.46 0.54 7.02
CA PRO A 97 16.15 0.98 7.49
C PRO A 97 16.28 2.07 8.55
N LYS A 98 15.46 3.10 8.43
CA LYS A 98 15.14 4.06 9.50
C LYS A 98 13.65 4.02 9.76
N THR A 99 13.22 4.38 10.96
CA THR A 99 11.80 4.40 11.33
C THR A 99 11.23 5.81 11.25
N PHE A 100 9.98 5.94 10.81
CA PHE A 100 9.23 7.19 10.87
C PHE A 100 8.77 7.50 12.30
N ILE A 101 8.28 6.46 12.98
CA ILE A 101 7.82 6.49 14.36
C ILE A 101 8.47 5.28 15.05
N ALA A 102 9.26 5.51 16.09
CA ALA A 102 10.10 4.46 16.67
C ALA A 102 9.35 3.45 17.56
N ARG A 103 8.17 3.83 18.07
CA ARG A 103 7.36 3.01 18.98
C ARG A 103 5.88 3.14 18.64
N GLU A 104 5.13 2.07 18.87
CA GLU A 104 3.68 2.07 18.68
C GLU A 104 3.03 3.18 19.53
N PRO A 105 2.29 4.12 18.93
CA PRO A 105 1.66 5.24 19.65
C PRO A 105 0.58 4.77 20.63
N ALA A 106 0.42 5.50 21.74
CA ALA A 106 -0.55 5.16 22.80
C ALA A 106 -1.98 4.98 22.26
N ILE A 107 -2.43 5.89 21.40
CA ILE A 107 -3.75 5.82 20.76
C ILE A 107 -3.94 4.52 19.96
N VAL A 108 -2.88 3.94 19.39
CA VAL A 108 -2.98 2.64 18.68
C VAL A 108 -3.08 1.52 19.71
N THR A 109 -2.22 1.50 20.72
CA THR A 109 -2.26 0.47 21.78
C THR A 109 -3.58 0.44 22.55
N GLU A 110 -4.23 1.58 22.72
CA GLU A 110 -5.52 1.72 23.41
C GLU A 110 -6.71 1.22 22.57
N ASN A 111 -6.61 1.22 21.24
CA ASN A 111 -7.74 0.96 20.34
C ASN A 111 -7.60 -0.32 19.50
N LYS A 112 -6.39 -0.87 19.30
CA LYS A 112 -6.17 -2.02 18.39
C LYS A 112 -6.68 -3.37 18.90
N GLY A 113 -6.96 -3.51 20.20
CA GLY A 113 -7.31 -4.79 20.80
C GLY A 113 -6.28 -5.88 20.49
N SER A 114 -6.72 -6.97 19.83
CA SER A 114 -5.85 -8.07 19.38
C SER A 114 -5.24 -7.87 17.99
N GLY A 115 -5.49 -6.73 17.35
CA GLY A 115 -4.94 -6.38 16.05
C GLY A 115 -3.48 -5.92 16.09
N THR A 116 -2.97 -5.50 14.94
CA THR A 116 -1.56 -5.18 14.71
C THR A 116 -1.38 -3.83 14.01
N TRP A 117 -0.33 -3.10 14.36
CA TRP A 117 0.03 -1.85 13.71
C TRP A 117 0.66 -2.11 12.34
N ILE A 118 -0.07 -1.82 11.27
CA ILE A 118 0.21 -2.38 9.94
C ILE A 118 -0.12 -1.42 8.78
N ASP A 119 0.37 -1.76 7.59
CA ASP A 119 0.03 -1.13 6.31
C ASP A 119 0.25 0.40 6.25
N PHE A 120 1.54 0.75 6.21
CA PHE A 120 2.02 2.13 6.23
C PHE A 120 1.96 2.78 4.84
N TRP A 121 1.26 3.91 4.74
CA TRP A 121 1.08 4.65 3.49
C TRP A 121 1.45 6.12 3.66
N VAL A 122 2.44 6.59 2.91
CA VAL A 122 2.84 8.00 2.86
C VAL A 122 2.18 8.70 1.66
N ILE A 123 1.74 9.93 1.86
CA ILE A 123 1.36 10.86 0.78
C ILE A 123 1.65 12.28 1.26
N CYS A 124 2.08 13.17 0.36
CA CYS A 124 2.30 14.57 0.67
C CYS A 124 1.41 15.50 -0.17
N ASP A 125 0.99 16.60 0.44
CA ASP A 125 0.50 17.78 -0.28
C ASP A 125 1.66 18.79 -0.46
N ASP A 126 1.35 20.06 -0.69
CA ASP A 126 2.36 21.10 -0.87
C ASP A 126 3.07 21.49 0.44
N ALA A 127 2.40 21.32 1.59
CA ALA A 127 2.86 21.79 2.89
C ALA A 127 3.32 20.65 3.82
N ASN A 128 2.66 19.49 3.76
CA ASN A 128 2.80 18.41 4.72
C ASN A 128 2.94 17.06 4.04
N CYS A 129 3.58 16.14 4.75
CA CYS A 129 3.56 14.72 4.46
C CYS A 129 2.78 14.00 5.56
N TYR A 130 1.97 13.03 5.17
CA TYR A 130 1.08 12.27 6.03
C TYR A 130 1.50 10.80 6.00
N LEU A 131 1.42 10.15 7.16
CA LEU A 131 1.64 8.72 7.32
C LEU A 131 0.32 8.12 7.82
N PHE A 132 -0.35 7.37 6.94
CA PHE A 132 -1.53 6.59 7.24
C PHE A 132 -1.15 5.17 7.61
N PHE A 133 -1.94 4.53 8.47
CA PHE A 133 -1.77 3.13 8.86
C PHE A 133 -3.01 2.58 9.55
N SER A 134 -3.12 1.26 9.61
CA SER A 134 -4.24 0.53 10.19
C SER A 134 -3.81 -0.23 11.45
N ASP A 135 -4.79 -0.81 12.15
CA ASP A 135 -4.58 -1.61 13.36
C ASP A 135 -5.24 -3.00 13.35
N ASP A 136 -5.76 -3.47 12.22
CA ASP A 136 -6.61 -4.67 12.10
C ASP A 136 -7.86 -4.66 13.00
N ASN A 137 -8.30 -3.49 13.48
CA ASN A 137 -9.39 -3.38 14.44
C ASN A 137 -10.36 -2.23 14.17
N GLY A 138 -10.45 -1.77 12.91
CA GLY A 138 -11.49 -0.82 12.52
C GLY A 138 -11.05 0.64 12.60
N HIS A 139 -9.75 0.92 12.68
CA HIS A 139 -9.24 2.29 12.73
C HIS A 139 -8.20 2.53 11.62
N LEU A 140 -8.41 3.63 10.88
CA LEU A 140 -7.40 4.24 10.04
C LEU A 140 -6.81 5.43 10.79
N TYR A 141 -5.52 5.38 11.06
CA TYR A 141 -4.79 6.46 11.72
C TYR A 141 -4.08 7.34 10.70
N ARG A 142 -3.78 8.58 11.10
CA ARG A 142 -2.98 9.53 10.33
C ARG A 142 -2.07 10.32 11.26
N SER A 143 -0.77 10.30 10.98
CA SER A 143 0.19 11.28 11.52
C SER A 143 0.63 12.24 10.41
N GLN A 144 1.19 13.38 10.76
CA GLN A 144 1.71 14.37 9.82
C GLN A 144 3.02 15.02 10.29
N THR A 145 3.81 15.48 9.32
CA THR A 145 4.97 16.36 9.48
C THR A 145 5.00 17.37 8.33
N SER A 146 5.73 18.47 8.47
CA SER A 146 5.92 19.38 7.33
C SER A 146 6.72 18.70 6.22
N LYS A 147 6.43 19.03 4.96
CA LYS A 147 7.15 18.49 3.79
C LYS A 147 8.64 18.78 3.85
N SER A 148 9.03 19.93 4.41
CA SER A 148 10.43 20.32 4.62
C SER A 148 11.14 19.48 5.68
N ASN A 149 10.41 18.87 6.61
CA ASN A 149 10.96 18.08 7.72
C ASN A 149 10.91 16.57 7.45
N PHE A 150 10.10 16.14 6.48
CA PHE A 150 10.05 14.75 6.02
C PHE A 150 11.46 14.21 5.73
N PRO A 151 11.82 12.99 6.17
CA PRO A 151 10.99 11.95 6.78
C PRO A 151 10.86 12.03 8.31
N ASN A 152 11.25 13.13 8.95
CA ASN A 152 11.29 13.28 10.40
C ASN A 152 10.05 14.01 10.94
N GLY A 153 9.87 13.96 12.27
CA GLY A 153 8.97 14.84 13.01
C GLY A 153 7.48 14.56 12.80
N PHE A 154 7.11 13.31 12.51
CA PHE A 154 5.72 12.89 12.55
C PHE A 154 5.14 13.09 13.95
N GLY A 155 4.07 13.88 14.04
CA GLY A 155 3.38 14.18 15.30
C GLY A 155 2.58 12.99 15.85
N THR A 156 1.90 13.22 16.97
CA THR A 156 0.96 12.22 17.52
C THR A 156 -0.15 11.92 16.49
N PRO A 157 -0.39 10.65 16.14
CA PRO A 157 -1.44 10.32 15.19
C PRO A 157 -2.84 10.58 15.74
N VAL A 158 -3.78 10.79 14.84
CA VAL A 158 -5.22 10.85 15.10
C VAL A 158 -5.92 9.69 14.39
N ILE A 159 -7.10 9.29 14.86
CA ILE A 159 -8.00 8.40 14.10
C ILE A 159 -8.64 9.23 12.98
N ALA A 160 -8.26 8.96 11.73
CA ALA A 160 -8.78 9.64 10.55
C ALA A 160 -10.12 9.06 10.07
N LEU A 161 -10.35 7.77 10.32
CA LEU A 161 -11.62 7.08 10.05
C LEU A 161 -11.75 5.90 11.01
N SER A 162 -12.98 5.58 11.43
CA SER A 162 -13.27 4.40 12.24
C SER A 162 -14.56 3.73 11.82
N ASP A 163 -14.59 2.40 11.90
CA ASP A 163 -15.77 1.56 11.63
C ASP A 163 -15.61 0.23 12.39
N SER A 164 -16.52 -0.73 12.20
CA SER A 164 -16.29 -2.10 12.65
C SER A 164 -15.02 -2.69 12.03
N ARG A 165 -14.35 -3.57 12.78
CA ARG A 165 -13.11 -4.24 12.38
C ARG A 165 -13.07 -4.69 10.92
N PHE A 166 -14.11 -5.37 10.46
CA PHE A 166 -14.13 -5.92 9.10
C PHE A 166 -14.61 -4.93 8.05
N ALA A 167 -15.28 -3.85 8.42
CA ALA A 167 -15.63 -2.79 7.48
C ALA A 167 -14.45 -1.84 7.19
N LEU A 168 -13.46 -1.75 8.09
CA LEU A 168 -12.26 -0.93 7.92
C LEU A 168 -11.03 -1.70 8.44
N PHE A 169 -10.63 -2.73 7.69
CA PHE A 169 -9.69 -3.74 8.17
C PHE A 169 -8.22 -3.30 8.06
N GLU A 170 -7.67 -3.27 6.85
CA GLU A 170 -6.25 -2.94 6.58
C GLU A 170 -6.06 -2.35 5.16
N ALA A 171 -4.80 -2.25 4.69
CA ALA A 171 -4.42 -1.92 3.31
C ALA A 171 -4.99 -0.60 2.76
N ALA A 172 -4.81 0.50 3.49
CA ALA A 172 -5.20 1.81 3.01
C ALA A 172 -4.31 2.27 1.84
N ASN A 173 -4.94 2.85 0.80
CA ASN A 173 -4.23 3.71 -0.14
C ASN A 173 -4.91 5.07 -0.24
N VAL A 174 -4.09 6.13 -0.30
CA VAL A 174 -4.56 7.51 -0.41
C VAL A 174 -3.89 8.17 -1.60
N TYR A 175 -4.69 8.71 -2.53
CA TYR A 175 -4.22 9.27 -3.80
C TYR A 175 -4.72 10.67 -4.05
N LYS A 176 -3.92 11.48 -4.75
CA LYS A 176 -4.37 12.74 -5.36
C LYS A 176 -5.09 12.45 -6.67
N ILE A 177 -6.26 13.05 -6.89
CA ILE A 177 -6.97 12.91 -8.17
C ILE A 177 -6.44 13.95 -9.16
N LYS A 178 -5.93 13.49 -10.31
CA LYS A 178 -5.43 14.37 -11.39
C LYS A 178 -6.52 15.34 -11.85
N GLY A 179 -6.14 16.61 -12.04
CA GLY A 179 -7.07 17.66 -12.49
C GLY A 179 -8.14 18.04 -11.46
N SER A 180 -8.03 17.58 -10.21
CA SER A 180 -9.00 17.86 -9.14
C SER A 180 -8.30 18.31 -7.86
N ASN A 181 -9.00 19.06 -7.03
CA ASN A 181 -8.56 19.41 -5.68
C ASN A 181 -8.88 18.33 -4.63
N LYS A 182 -9.42 17.17 -5.06
CA LYS A 182 -9.81 16.08 -4.17
C LYS A 182 -8.77 14.98 -4.07
N TYR A 183 -8.91 14.19 -3.00
CA TYR A 183 -8.17 12.96 -2.73
C TYR A 183 -9.14 11.77 -2.72
N LEU A 184 -8.63 10.60 -3.09
CA LEU A 184 -9.31 9.32 -3.01
C LEU A 184 -8.65 8.48 -1.90
N LEU A 185 -9.43 8.01 -0.94
CA LEU A 185 -9.04 6.94 -0.02
C LEU A 185 -9.72 5.66 -0.50
N ILE A 186 -8.95 4.57 -0.59
CA ILE A 186 -9.50 3.21 -0.63
C ILE A 186 -8.94 2.41 0.54
N HIS A 187 -9.76 1.52 1.09
CA HIS A 187 -9.39 0.73 2.27
C HIS A 187 -10.00 -0.65 2.18
N GLU A 188 -9.22 -1.69 2.53
CA GLU A 188 -9.68 -3.08 2.46
C GLU A 188 -10.68 -3.37 3.59
N ALA A 189 -11.68 -4.18 3.24
CA ALA A 189 -12.72 -4.69 4.10
C ALA A 189 -12.91 -6.20 3.88
N ILE A 190 -13.53 -6.87 4.84
CA ILE A 190 -13.85 -8.29 4.82
C ILE A 190 -15.37 -8.48 4.87
N GLY A 191 -15.90 -9.19 3.87
CA GLY A 191 -17.30 -9.61 3.74
C GLY A 191 -17.37 -11.06 3.26
N ASP A 192 -18.05 -11.32 2.12
CA ASP A 192 -18.02 -12.63 1.42
C ASP A 192 -16.66 -12.93 0.74
N GLY A 193 -15.64 -12.17 1.13
CA GLY A 193 -14.31 -12.03 0.54
C GLY A 193 -13.74 -10.66 0.92
N ARG A 194 -12.48 -10.45 0.58
CA ARG A 194 -11.80 -9.16 0.56
C ARG A 194 -12.37 -8.27 -0.56
N TYR A 195 -12.56 -7.01 -0.23
CA TYR A 195 -12.99 -5.98 -1.18
C TYR A 195 -12.52 -4.60 -0.68
N PHE A 196 -12.52 -3.61 -1.57
CA PHE A 196 -12.18 -2.23 -1.23
C PHE A 196 -13.43 -1.36 -1.10
N ARG A 197 -13.47 -0.57 -0.04
CA ARG A 197 -14.37 0.59 0.12
C ARG A 197 -13.62 1.86 -0.32
N SER A 198 -14.35 2.92 -0.64
CA SER A 198 -13.76 4.20 -1.08
C SER A 198 -14.44 5.42 -0.48
N TRP A 199 -13.65 6.48 -0.32
CA TRP A 199 -14.05 7.80 0.17
C TRP A 199 -13.31 8.90 -0.59
N THR A 200 -13.87 10.11 -0.57
CA THR A 200 -13.18 11.31 -1.07
C THR A 200 -13.07 12.38 0.01
N ALA A 201 -12.04 13.22 -0.08
CA ALA A 201 -11.84 14.38 0.78
C ALA A 201 -11.24 15.54 -0.02
N ASP A 202 -11.46 16.77 0.45
CA ASP A 202 -10.85 17.97 -0.14
C ASP A 202 -9.41 18.20 0.36
N ARG A 203 -9.05 17.57 1.48
CA ARG A 203 -7.74 17.66 2.14
C ARG A 203 -7.38 16.33 2.77
N LEU A 204 -6.07 16.03 2.85
CA LEU A 204 -5.55 14.81 3.49
C LEU A 204 -5.80 14.75 4.99
N ASP A 205 -5.99 15.89 5.64
CA ASP A 205 -6.36 16.04 7.04
C ASP A 205 -7.82 16.43 7.27
N GLY A 206 -8.63 16.40 6.21
CA GLY A 206 -10.05 16.70 6.24
C GLY A 206 -10.93 15.48 6.55
N ALA A 207 -12.25 15.69 6.46
CA ALA A 207 -13.24 14.64 6.62
C ALA A 207 -13.37 13.78 5.34
N TRP A 208 -13.42 12.46 5.52
CA TRP A 208 -13.61 11.50 4.44
C TRP A 208 -15.11 11.26 4.20
N THR A 209 -15.58 11.56 2.99
CA THR A 209 -16.97 11.33 2.57
C THR A 209 -17.07 10.03 1.78
N PRO A 210 -17.95 9.07 2.16
CA PRO A 210 -18.11 7.81 1.44
C PRO A 210 -18.42 8.00 -0.05
N LEU A 211 -17.79 7.19 -0.91
CA LEU A 211 -18.04 7.14 -2.36
C LEU A 211 -18.71 5.80 -2.75
N ALA A 212 -17.94 4.72 -2.81
CA ALA A 212 -18.41 3.35 -2.97
C ALA A 212 -17.91 2.52 -1.78
N ALA A 213 -18.72 2.49 -0.72
CA ALA A 213 -18.28 2.10 0.62
C ALA A 213 -19.14 0.98 1.25
N THR A 214 -19.76 0.13 0.44
CA THR A 214 -20.51 -1.05 0.92
C THR A 214 -20.12 -2.30 0.13
N GLN A 215 -20.38 -3.50 0.65
CA GLN A 215 -20.10 -4.75 -0.08
C GLN A 215 -20.96 -4.89 -1.36
N ALA A 216 -22.17 -4.34 -1.35
CA ALA A 216 -23.06 -4.34 -2.51
C ALA A 216 -22.64 -3.31 -3.58
N ASN A 217 -21.96 -2.24 -3.18
CA ASN A 217 -21.39 -1.22 -4.07
C ASN A 217 -19.95 -0.88 -3.63
N PRO A 218 -18.98 -1.79 -3.86
CA PRO A 218 -17.60 -1.60 -3.47
C PRO A 218 -16.86 -0.75 -4.50
N PHE A 219 -15.69 -0.24 -4.13
CA PHE A 219 -14.74 0.29 -5.10
C PHE A 219 -14.26 -0.82 -6.05
N ALA A 220 -13.77 -1.92 -5.47
CA ALA A 220 -13.41 -3.13 -6.19
C ALA A 220 -13.73 -4.36 -5.31
N GLY A 221 -14.51 -5.29 -5.84
CA GLY A 221 -14.89 -6.51 -5.13
C GLY A 221 -15.59 -7.50 -6.06
N LYS A 222 -15.98 -8.66 -5.51
CA LYS A 222 -16.64 -9.73 -6.28
C LYS A 222 -17.91 -9.27 -7.01
N SER A 223 -18.59 -8.24 -6.52
CA SER A 223 -19.84 -7.72 -7.10
C SER A 223 -19.63 -6.85 -8.34
N ASN A 224 -18.46 -6.26 -8.55
CA ASN A 224 -18.18 -5.38 -9.70
C ASN A 224 -16.92 -5.74 -10.50
N VAL A 225 -16.19 -6.80 -10.13
CA VAL A 225 -15.01 -7.29 -10.86
C VAL A 225 -15.33 -8.57 -11.63
N THR A 226 -15.01 -8.57 -12.93
CA THR A 226 -15.08 -9.75 -13.81
C THR A 226 -13.69 -10.32 -14.08
N GLY A 227 -13.58 -11.62 -14.40
CA GLY A 227 -12.32 -12.26 -14.79
C GLY A 227 -11.36 -12.59 -13.63
N ALA A 228 -11.67 -12.20 -12.40
CA ALA A 228 -10.88 -12.52 -11.20
C ALA A 228 -11.34 -13.80 -10.46
N GLY A 229 -12.01 -14.73 -11.14
CA GLY A 229 -12.55 -15.97 -10.54
C GLY A 229 -11.49 -16.91 -9.94
N TRP A 230 -10.22 -16.70 -10.28
CA TRP A 230 -9.07 -17.41 -9.70
C TRP A 230 -8.75 -16.98 -8.27
N SER A 231 -9.21 -15.79 -7.84
CA SER A 231 -8.99 -15.28 -6.49
C SER A 231 -10.11 -15.72 -5.55
N ASN A 232 -9.85 -16.75 -4.75
CA ASN A 232 -10.86 -17.38 -3.89
C ASN A 232 -11.35 -16.45 -2.77
N ASP A 233 -10.51 -15.53 -2.32
CA ASP A 233 -10.83 -14.57 -1.28
C ASP A 233 -11.17 -13.18 -1.80
N GLY A 234 -11.36 -12.96 -3.10
CA GLY A 234 -11.80 -11.66 -3.63
C GLY A 234 -10.65 -10.73 -4.04
N ILE A 235 -10.79 -9.43 -3.78
CA ILE A 235 -9.81 -8.41 -4.19
C ILE A 235 -9.19 -7.85 -2.91
N SER A 236 -7.92 -8.19 -2.65
CA SER A 236 -7.18 -7.83 -1.43
C SER A 236 -6.02 -6.87 -1.77
N HIS A 237 -5.24 -6.46 -0.76
CA HIS A 237 -4.11 -5.53 -0.80
C HIS A 237 -3.51 -5.33 -2.19
N GLY A 238 -3.52 -4.08 -2.64
CA GLY A 238 -3.02 -3.67 -3.95
C GLY A 238 -2.56 -2.22 -3.98
N GLU A 239 -2.22 -1.75 -5.17
CA GLU A 239 -1.91 -0.35 -5.44
C GLU A 239 -2.37 0.05 -6.85
N MET A 240 -2.82 1.29 -7.00
CA MET A 240 -3.14 1.89 -8.29
C MET A 240 -1.87 2.10 -9.11
N LEU A 241 -1.94 1.86 -10.42
CA LEU A 241 -0.94 2.34 -11.35
C LEU A 241 -1.03 3.87 -11.40
N ARG A 242 -0.09 4.54 -10.73
CA ARG A 242 -0.06 5.99 -10.61
C ARG A 242 0.31 6.70 -11.92
N ASP A 243 -0.20 7.93 -12.06
CA ASP A 243 0.12 8.85 -13.17
C ASP A 243 1.50 9.49 -12.99
N ASN A 244 2.00 9.55 -11.75
CA ASN A 244 3.31 10.07 -11.41
C ASN A 244 4.05 9.15 -10.41
N PRO A 245 5.39 9.19 -10.36
CA PRO A 245 6.16 8.42 -9.39
C PRO A 245 6.30 9.10 -8.02
N ASP A 246 5.92 10.38 -7.91
CA ASP A 246 6.32 11.23 -6.79
C ASP A 246 5.46 11.08 -5.52
N GLU A 247 5.82 11.84 -4.49
CA GLU A 247 5.20 11.80 -3.16
C GLU A 247 3.74 12.25 -3.10
N THR A 248 3.17 12.81 -4.17
CA THR A 248 1.75 13.23 -4.19
C THR A 248 0.80 12.08 -4.53
N MET A 249 1.32 10.93 -4.98
CA MET A 249 0.54 9.73 -5.31
C MET A 249 -0.64 10.03 -6.26
N THR A 250 -0.37 10.73 -7.35
CA THR A 250 -1.40 11.17 -8.29
C THR A 250 -1.89 10.02 -9.16
N ILE A 251 -3.21 9.93 -9.32
CA ILE A 251 -3.87 8.96 -10.20
C ILE A 251 -4.73 9.66 -11.24
N ASP A 252 -4.83 9.05 -12.42
CA ASP A 252 -5.76 9.44 -13.47
C ASP A 252 -7.02 8.58 -13.39
N THR A 253 -8.16 9.19 -13.03
CA THR A 253 -9.44 8.48 -12.88
C THR A 253 -10.05 8.05 -14.22
N CYS A 254 -9.56 8.56 -15.35
CA CYS A 254 -10.04 8.17 -16.67
C CYS A 254 -9.49 6.83 -17.16
N ASN A 255 -8.38 6.35 -16.59
CA ASN A 255 -7.70 5.11 -17.00
C ASN A 255 -7.19 4.33 -15.78
N MET A 256 -8.05 4.12 -14.78
CA MET A 256 -7.66 3.43 -13.56
C MET A 256 -7.30 1.98 -13.83
N ARG A 257 -6.14 1.58 -13.30
CA ARG A 257 -5.67 0.20 -13.27
C ARG A 257 -5.10 -0.10 -11.90
N TYR A 258 -5.47 -1.24 -11.34
CA TYR A 258 -5.17 -1.59 -9.95
C TYR A 258 -4.51 -2.96 -9.86
N LEU A 259 -3.24 -2.99 -9.45
CA LEU A 259 -2.51 -4.22 -9.22
C LEU A 259 -2.87 -4.73 -7.82
N PHE A 260 -3.40 -5.95 -7.72
CA PHE A 260 -3.95 -6.48 -6.47
C PHE A 260 -3.46 -7.90 -6.20
N GLN A 261 -3.50 -8.32 -4.94
CA GLN A 261 -3.30 -9.72 -4.58
C GLN A 261 -4.62 -10.49 -4.53
N GLY A 262 -4.59 -11.74 -4.97
CA GLY A 262 -5.69 -12.68 -4.82
C GLY A 262 -5.20 -14.05 -4.36
N ARG A 263 -5.96 -14.73 -3.51
CA ARG A 263 -5.58 -16.06 -2.99
C ARG A 263 -5.95 -17.16 -3.97
N THR A 264 -4.94 -17.77 -4.57
CA THR A 264 -5.10 -18.92 -5.49
C THR A 264 -5.35 -20.22 -4.74
N ARG A 265 -4.77 -20.39 -3.54
CA ARG A 265 -4.91 -21.60 -2.72
C ARG A 265 -4.84 -21.30 -1.22
N ALA A 266 -5.68 -22.00 -0.45
CA ALA A 266 -5.64 -21.93 1.01
C ALA A 266 -4.47 -22.75 1.58
N GLY A 267 -3.75 -22.18 2.55
CA GLY A 267 -2.79 -22.90 3.37
C GLY A 267 -3.41 -23.45 4.67
N SER A 268 -2.62 -24.17 5.45
CA SER A 268 -3.02 -24.60 6.81
C SER A 268 -2.99 -23.47 7.85
N SER A 269 -2.32 -22.36 7.53
CA SER A 269 -2.33 -21.09 8.27
C SER A 269 -2.38 -19.92 7.28
N TYR A 270 -2.64 -18.70 7.77
CA TYR A 270 -2.68 -17.50 6.93
C TYR A 270 -1.36 -17.29 6.15
N ASP A 271 -0.22 -17.46 6.82
CA ASP A 271 1.11 -17.30 6.25
C ASP A 271 1.39 -18.29 5.11
N LEU A 272 0.72 -19.44 5.12
CA LEU A 272 0.87 -20.50 4.12
C LEU A 272 -0.14 -20.40 2.97
N ASN A 273 -0.98 -19.35 2.95
CA ASN A 273 -1.81 -19.06 1.80
C ASN A 273 -0.96 -18.71 0.57
N GLU A 274 -1.35 -19.24 -0.58
CA GLU A 274 -0.72 -18.90 -1.85
C GLU A 274 -1.48 -17.73 -2.48
N TYR A 275 -0.80 -16.59 -2.58
CA TYR A 275 -1.26 -15.40 -3.24
C TYR A 275 -0.53 -15.19 -4.56
N SER A 276 -1.25 -14.68 -5.54
CA SER A 276 -0.75 -14.20 -6.83
C SER A 276 -1.23 -12.78 -7.08
N LEU A 277 -0.54 -12.06 -7.95
CA LEU A 277 -0.93 -10.71 -8.35
C LEU A 277 -1.80 -10.76 -9.62
N GLY A 278 -2.80 -9.88 -9.69
CA GLY A 278 -3.60 -9.62 -10.88
C GLY A 278 -3.74 -8.12 -11.15
N LEU A 279 -4.16 -7.75 -12.36
CA LEU A 279 -4.36 -6.36 -12.75
C LEU A 279 -5.82 -6.12 -13.10
N LEU A 280 -6.49 -5.24 -12.35
CA LEU A 280 -7.80 -4.71 -12.73
C LEU A 280 -7.63 -3.54 -13.68
N THR A 281 -8.55 -3.41 -14.63
CA THR A 281 -8.68 -2.23 -15.49
C THR A 281 -10.13 -1.76 -15.39
N ALA A 282 -10.33 -0.47 -15.10
CA ALA A 282 -11.67 0.11 -15.08
C ALA A 282 -12.28 0.07 -16.49
N VAL A 283 -13.54 -0.34 -16.58
CA VAL A 283 -14.34 -0.28 -17.80
C VAL A 283 -15.27 0.93 -17.76
N PRO A 284 -15.57 1.57 -18.90
CA PRO A 284 -16.51 2.70 -18.97
C PRO A 284 -17.92 2.38 -18.48
#